data_AF-A0AAE3NQ65-F1
#
_entry.id   AF-A0AAE3NQ65-F1
#
_cell.length_a   1.000
_cell.length_b   1.000
_cell.length_c   1.000
_cell.angle_alpha   90.00
_cell.angle_beta   90.00
_cell.angle_gamma   90.00
#
_symmetry.space_group_name_H-M   'P 1'
#
loop_
_entity.id
_entity.type
_entity.pdbx_description
1 polymer ?
#
loop_
_entity_poly.entity_id
_entity_poly.type
_entity_poly.pdbx_seq_one_letter_code
_entity_poly.pdbx_strand_id
1 'polypeptide(L)'
;QTIGGSSYTQTIDPNSNRQTASAGPTPTTNSYDAAGNLASDGTTTYSYSDRGRLASVTKNGTTTNYLYNGLGQRVVKSGSSVPTGAVRYVYGGAGHLIGEYDQSGNAFQETVYLGDTPVVTIKNGTAYYIYADQIDTPRVITDTNNLMVWRWDQTDPFGATLPDENPTSLGTFTYNLRFPGQVYDQETGKHYNANRDYDPVSGRYIQSDPIGLHGGQPSTFAYVGGNPVSWFDPLGLAGIEERDLAVETREPTIENVRSAAEIARLLEIIREVRPNYTYQTVSARGANSYTYRDVEILANQTRDVLSRENSQQCRSSWESYVRYARSAGVRRAWQDETASITAGRGGSRRWTDEELQQLLSRGSVPGYEGHHINSVAGNPGLASNPNNVEFLPRSEHLENGHGGNWANPSSGSMIER
;
A
#
# COMPACT_ATOMS: atom_id res chain seq x y z
N GLN A 1 6.60 16.70 18.89
CA GLN A 1 5.26 16.73 18.27
C GLN A 1 4.27 17.24 19.31
N THR A 2 3.20 17.92 18.89
CA THR A 2 2.14 18.35 19.81
C THR A 2 0.78 17.92 19.24
N ILE A 3 -0.02 17.22 20.04
CA ILE A 3 -1.33 16.67 19.65
C ILE A 3 -2.34 17.14 20.68
N GLY A 4 -3.41 17.84 20.25
CA GLY A 4 -4.44 18.34 21.17
C GLY A 4 -3.88 19.20 22.32
N GLY A 5 -2.81 19.95 22.06
CA GLY A 5 -2.11 20.76 23.08
C GLY A 5 -1.13 19.99 23.98
N SER A 6 -1.06 18.67 23.87
CA SER A 6 -0.09 17.85 24.61
C SER A 6 1.20 17.65 23.83
N SER A 7 2.35 17.84 24.49
CA SER A 7 3.67 17.68 23.88
C SER A 7 4.22 16.27 24.03
N TYR A 8 4.72 15.74 22.93
CA TYR A 8 5.40 14.45 22.81
C TYR A 8 6.84 14.65 22.32
N THR A 9 7.80 14.11 23.06
CA THR A 9 9.22 14.11 22.69
C THR A 9 9.60 12.73 22.17
N GLN A 10 9.94 12.65 20.89
CA GLN A 10 10.33 11.40 20.24
C GLN A 10 11.84 11.21 20.31
N THR A 11 12.29 10.02 20.68
CA THR A 11 13.70 9.63 20.62
C THR A 11 13.89 8.73 19.40
N ILE A 12 14.70 9.18 18.44
CA ILE A 12 14.99 8.46 17.20
C ILE A 12 16.43 7.95 17.24
N ASP A 13 16.63 6.68 16.94
CA ASP A 13 17.95 6.12 16.72
C ASP A 13 18.55 6.68 15.42
N PRO A 14 19.74 7.31 15.47
CA PRO A 14 20.30 8.04 14.33
C PRO A 14 20.79 7.13 13.19
N ASN A 15 21.02 5.84 13.45
CA ASN A 15 21.55 4.91 12.45
C ASN A 15 20.44 4.14 11.74
N SER A 16 19.32 3.90 12.42
CA SER A 16 18.23 3.06 11.92
C SER A 16 16.93 3.82 11.67
N ASN A 17 16.81 5.07 12.12
CA ASN A 17 15.59 5.87 12.12
C ASN A 17 14.42 5.26 12.92
N ARG A 18 14.68 4.21 13.71
CA ARG A 18 13.71 3.59 14.61
C ARG A 18 13.39 4.54 15.76
N GLN A 19 12.11 4.71 16.08
CA GLN A 19 11.73 5.46 17.26
C GLN A 19 11.85 4.57 18.49
N THR A 20 12.83 4.80 19.35
CA THR A 20 13.14 3.97 20.53
C THR A 20 12.33 4.38 21.75
N ALA A 21 11.83 5.62 21.82
CA ALA A 21 10.96 6.05 22.89
C ALA A 21 10.05 7.22 22.47
N SER A 22 8.96 7.39 23.21
CA SER A 22 8.17 8.61 23.26
C SER A 22 7.99 9.02 24.73
N ALA A 23 8.20 10.30 25.04
CA ALA A 23 7.82 10.89 26.32
C ALA A 23 6.62 11.82 26.12
N GLY A 24 5.72 11.89 27.10
CA GLY A 24 4.49 12.68 27.03
C GLY A 24 3.35 12.03 27.82
N PRO A 25 2.08 12.37 27.54
CA PRO A 25 0.92 11.77 28.21
C PRO A 25 0.80 10.25 28.05
N THR A 26 1.30 9.71 26.94
CA THR A 26 1.29 8.27 26.64
C THR A 26 2.70 7.83 26.26
N PRO A 27 3.59 7.68 27.24
CA PRO A 27 4.98 7.36 26.96
C PRO A 27 5.11 5.92 26.46
N THR A 28 6.08 5.70 25.56
CA THR A 28 6.40 4.37 25.04
C THR A 28 7.89 4.10 25.14
N THR A 29 8.23 2.83 25.34
CA THR A 29 9.61 2.32 25.25
C THR A 29 9.62 1.24 24.19
N ASN A 30 10.16 1.57 23.03
CA ASN A 30 9.99 0.77 21.84
C ASN A 30 11.20 -0.14 21.62
N SER A 31 10.93 -1.44 21.45
CA SER A 31 11.90 -2.42 20.98
C SER A 31 11.48 -2.94 19.60
N TYR A 32 12.46 -3.34 18.80
CA TYR A 32 12.24 -3.79 17.43
C TYR A 32 12.90 -5.14 17.20
N ASP A 33 12.35 -5.92 16.29
CA ASP A 33 13.01 -7.13 15.80
C ASP A 33 14.19 -6.78 14.85
N ALA A 34 14.86 -7.83 14.36
CA ALA A 34 15.98 -7.67 13.42
C ALA A 34 15.56 -7.05 12.08
N ALA A 35 14.33 -7.31 11.62
CA ALA A 35 13.77 -6.77 10.39
C ALA A 35 13.33 -5.29 10.53
N GLY A 36 13.28 -4.76 11.75
CA GLY A 36 12.87 -3.39 12.03
C GLY A 36 11.38 -3.21 12.22
N ASN A 37 10.66 -4.27 12.57
CA ASN A 37 9.28 -4.18 13.00
C ASN A 37 9.22 -3.94 14.52
N LEU A 38 8.34 -3.05 14.97
CA LEU A 38 8.11 -2.78 16.40
C LEU A 38 7.66 -4.06 17.09
N ALA A 39 8.47 -4.61 17.99
CA ALA A 39 8.20 -5.84 18.73
C ALA A 39 7.50 -5.56 20.07
N SER A 40 7.76 -4.40 20.68
CA SER A 40 7.03 -3.93 21.86
C SER A 40 7.10 -2.41 21.96
N ASP A 41 6.06 -1.78 22.52
CA ASP A 41 6.05 -0.36 22.91
C ASP A 41 6.17 -0.16 24.44
N GLY A 42 6.47 -1.25 25.17
CA GLY A 42 6.53 -1.31 26.63
C GLY A 42 5.22 -1.72 27.29
N THR A 43 4.08 -1.65 26.58
CA THR A 43 2.76 -2.08 27.08
C THR A 43 2.14 -3.17 26.22
N THR A 44 2.30 -3.05 24.90
CA THR A 44 1.81 -3.96 23.88
C THR A 44 3.00 -4.72 23.32
N THR A 45 2.82 -6.02 23.07
CA THR A 45 3.76 -6.83 22.29
C THR A 45 3.16 -7.14 20.92
N TYR A 46 4.01 -7.16 19.91
CA TYR A 46 3.64 -7.31 18.51
C TYR A 46 4.46 -8.46 17.93
N SER A 47 3.78 -9.42 17.29
CA SER A 47 4.43 -10.54 16.61
C SER A 47 4.14 -10.48 15.14
N TYR A 48 5.15 -10.75 14.31
CA TYR A 48 5.04 -10.68 12.85
C TYR A 48 5.21 -12.07 12.26
N SER A 49 4.48 -12.32 11.17
CA SER A 49 4.66 -13.50 10.33
C SER A 49 5.99 -13.43 9.59
N ASP A 50 6.41 -14.55 9.02
CA ASP A 50 7.57 -14.61 8.13
C ASP A 50 7.42 -13.69 6.90
N ARG A 51 6.21 -13.21 6.57
CA ARG A 51 6.02 -12.22 5.50
C ARG A 51 6.22 -10.77 5.98
N GLY A 52 6.63 -10.54 7.23
CA GLY A 52 6.77 -9.22 7.84
C GLY A 52 5.42 -8.55 8.16
N ARG A 53 4.33 -9.32 8.18
CA ARG A 53 2.97 -8.83 8.44
C ARG A 53 2.57 -9.09 9.89
N LEU A 54 1.94 -8.11 10.54
CA LEU A 54 1.54 -8.20 11.95
C LEU A 54 0.60 -9.39 12.17
N ALA A 55 1.09 -10.46 12.78
CA ALA A 55 0.35 -11.70 12.98
C ALA A 55 -0.50 -11.67 14.26
N SER A 56 0.01 -11.04 15.31
CA SER A 56 -0.73 -10.87 16.55
C SER A 56 -0.25 -9.68 17.37
N VAL A 57 -1.14 -9.18 18.21
CA VAL A 57 -0.84 -8.19 19.26
C VAL A 57 -1.36 -8.69 20.59
N THR A 58 -0.56 -8.53 21.64
CA THR A 58 -0.97 -8.82 23.00
C THR A 58 -0.86 -7.55 23.84
N LYS A 59 -1.98 -7.12 24.41
CA LYS A 59 -2.07 -5.95 25.29
C LYS A 59 -2.82 -6.33 26.55
N ASN A 60 -2.22 -6.06 27.72
CA ASN A 60 -2.81 -6.40 29.02
C ASN A 60 -3.25 -7.88 29.11
N GLY A 61 -2.45 -8.80 28.56
CA GLY A 61 -2.73 -10.23 28.53
C GLY A 61 -3.81 -10.68 27.53
N THR A 62 -4.45 -9.75 26.81
CA THR A 62 -5.43 -10.06 25.76
C THR A 62 -4.76 -10.08 24.40
N THR A 63 -4.94 -11.17 23.65
CA THR A 63 -4.32 -11.36 22.33
C THR A 63 -5.35 -11.21 21.20
N THR A 64 -5.01 -10.41 20.20
CA THR A 64 -5.72 -10.28 18.93
C THR A 64 -4.83 -10.84 17.82
N ASN A 65 -5.39 -11.67 16.94
CA ASN A 65 -4.70 -12.32 15.84
C ASN A 65 -5.23 -11.85 14.49
N TYR A 66 -4.34 -11.79 13.50
CA TYR A 66 -4.67 -11.34 12.15
C TYR A 66 -4.23 -12.38 11.10
N LEU A 67 -5.06 -12.55 10.06
CA LEU A 67 -4.73 -13.39 8.91
C LEU A 67 -4.80 -12.59 7.62
N TYR A 68 -3.96 -12.96 6.66
CA TYR A 68 -3.80 -12.27 5.39
C TYR A 68 -3.94 -13.24 4.22
N ASN A 69 -4.52 -12.77 3.10
CA ASN A 69 -4.60 -13.56 1.87
C ASN A 69 -3.29 -13.52 1.06
N GLY A 70 -3.28 -14.20 -0.09
CA GLY A 70 -2.11 -14.24 -0.99
C GLY A 70 -1.67 -12.84 -1.45
N LEU A 71 -2.61 -11.92 -1.65
CA LEU A 71 -2.38 -10.52 -2.03
C LEU A 71 -1.87 -9.65 -0.88
N GLY A 72 -1.81 -10.19 0.34
CA GLY A 72 -1.38 -9.44 1.52
C GLY A 72 -2.47 -8.53 2.10
N GLN A 73 -3.74 -8.72 1.76
CA GLN A 73 -4.85 -8.02 2.41
C GLN A 73 -5.25 -8.76 3.68
N ARG A 74 -5.55 -8.03 4.76
CA ARG A 74 -6.01 -8.63 6.02
C ARG A 74 -7.40 -9.19 5.81
N VAL A 75 -7.59 -10.50 5.94
CA VAL A 75 -8.89 -11.16 5.72
C VAL A 75 -9.59 -11.57 7.01
N VAL A 76 -8.86 -11.67 8.13
CA VAL A 76 -9.45 -11.98 9.44
C VAL A 76 -8.77 -11.18 10.54
N LYS A 77 -9.57 -10.67 11.48
CA LYS A 77 -9.16 -10.24 12.83
C LYS A 77 -9.93 -11.07 13.84
N SER A 78 -9.27 -11.62 14.85
CA SER A 78 -9.92 -12.49 15.85
C SER A 78 -9.30 -12.36 17.24
N GLY A 79 -10.08 -12.62 18.28
CA GLY A 79 -9.62 -12.54 19.67
C GLY A 79 -10.76 -12.20 20.63
N SER A 80 -10.51 -12.29 21.94
CA SER A 80 -11.51 -11.99 22.96
C SER A 80 -11.89 -10.50 23.04
N SER A 81 -11.03 -9.62 22.50
CA SER A 81 -11.30 -8.19 22.32
C SER A 81 -12.19 -7.87 21.12
N VAL A 82 -12.40 -8.83 20.21
CA VAL A 82 -13.27 -8.66 19.04
C VAL A 82 -14.70 -9.00 19.47
N PRO A 83 -15.66 -8.06 19.42
CA PRO A 83 -17.01 -8.28 19.97
C PRO A 83 -17.72 -9.52 19.42
N THR A 84 -17.42 -9.89 18.19
CA THR A 84 -18.00 -11.04 17.48
C THR A 84 -17.09 -12.27 17.48
N GLY A 85 -16.02 -12.26 18.29
CA GLY A 85 -14.94 -13.25 18.30
C GLY A 85 -14.01 -13.16 17.09
N ALA A 86 -14.58 -12.93 15.90
CA ALA A 86 -13.85 -12.67 14.67
C ALA A 86 -14.61 -11.71 13.73
N VAL A 87 -13.84 -10.94 12.96
CA VAL A 87 -14.27 -10.14 11.82
C VAL A 87 -13.55 -10.64 10.58
N ARG A 88 -14.30 -10.83 9.49
CA ARG A 88 -13.77 -11.12 8.15
C ARG A 88 -13.87 -9.90 7.27
N TYR A 89 -12.80 -9.62 6.54
CA TYR A 89 -12.68 -8.46 5.66
C TYR A 89 -12.73 -8.92 4.20
N VAL A 90 -13.55 -8.23 3.40
CA VAL A 90 -13.72 -8.50 1.97
C VAL A 90 -13.34 -7.26 1.18
N TYR A 91 -12.52 -7.47 0.15
CA TYR A 91 -12.00 -6.40 -0.70
C TYR A 91 -12.56 -6.49 -2.12
N GLY A 92 -12.83 -5.33 -2.72
CA GLY A 92 -13.23 -5.22 -4.12
C GLY A 92 -12.06 -5.40 -5.09
N GLY A 93 -12.36 -5.40 -6.39
CA GLY A 93 -11.34 -5.56 -7.44
C GLY A 93 -10.27 -4.46 -7.46
N ALA A 94 -10.62 -3.25 -7.00
CA ALA A 94 -9.68 -2.13 -6.85
C ALA A 94 -8.88 -2.18 -5.54
N GLY A 95 -9.12 -3.16 -4.66
CA GLY A 95 -8.42 -3.30 -3.38
C GLY A 95 -9.03 -2.51 -2.21
N HIS A 96 -10.15 -1.81 -2.40
CA HIS A 96 -10.91 -1.19 -1.31
C HIS A 96 -11.53 -2.21 -0.38
N LEU A 97 -11.59 -1.92 0.92
CA LEU A 97 -12.37 -2.69 1.88
C LEU A 97 -13.85 -2.41 1.65
N ILE A 98 -14.58 -3.39 1.11
CA ILE A 98 -16.00 -3.25 0.73
C ILE A 98 -16.95 -3.92 1.73
N GLY A 99 -16.45 -4.79 2.61
CA GLY A 99 -17.30 -5.47 3.58
C GLY A 99 -16.56 -6.04 4.78
N GLU A 100 -17.23 -5.98 5.92
CA GLU A 100 -16.85 -6.58 7.20
C GLU A 100 -17.98 -7.49 7.68
N TYR A 101 -17.64 -8.75 7.96
CA TYR A 101 -18.60 -9.80 8.29
C TYR A 101 -18.21 -10.57 9.55
N ASP A 102 -19.18 -11.11 10.26
CA ASP A 102 -18.95 -11.94 11.45
C ASP A 102 -18.38 -13.32 11.11
N GLN A 103 -18.14 -14.14 12.13
CA GLN A 103 -17.68 -15.53 11.94
C GLN A 103 -18.69 -16.42 11.18
N SER A 104 -19.97 -16.04 11.14
CA SER A 104 -21.05 -16.74 10.43
C SER A 104 -21.32 -16.17 9.03
N GLY A 105 -20.66 -15.07 8.64
CA GLY A 105 -20.87 -14.38 7.36
C GLY A 105 -21.98 -13.32 7.39
N ASN A 106 -22.50 -12.95 8.56
CA ASN A 106 -23.45 -11.85 8.68
C ASN A 106 -22.73 -10.51 8.51
N ALA A 107 -23.28 -9.63 7.67
CA ALA A 107 -22.70 -8.31 7.41
C ALA A 107 -22.84 -7.38 8.63
N PHE A 108 -21.74 -6.75 9.02
CA PHE A 108 -21.75 -5.63 9.98
C PHE A 108 -21.80 -4.28 9.28
N GLN A 109 -21.03 -4.20 8.20
CA GLN A 109 -20.67 -2.97 7.53
C GLN A 109 -20.24 -3.31 6.11
N GLU A 110 -20.89 -2.69 5.14
CA GLU A 110 -20.49 -2.76 3.74
C GLU A 110 -20.29 -1.33 3.24
N THR A 111 -19.19 -1.06 2.54
CA THR A 111 -18.86 0.29 2.08
C THR A 111 -18.90 0.34 0.56
N VAL A 112 -19.64 1.32 0.04
CA VAL A 112 -19.77 1.62 -1.38
C VAL A 112 -18.89 2.82 -1.71
N TYR A 113 -18.14 2.69 -2.80
CA TYR A 113 -17.20 3.69 -3.27
C TYR A 113 -17.65 4.28 -4.61
N LEU A 114 -17.38 5.56 -4.81
CA LEU A 114 -17.43 6.24 -6.10
C LEU A 114 -15.98 6.53 -6.52
N GLY A 115 -15.45 5.73 -7.45
CA GLY A 115 -14.00 5.69 -7.66
C GLY A 115 -13.31 5.20 -6.38
N ASP A 116 -12.43 6.02 -5.82
CA ASP A 116 -11.70 5.75 -4.57
C ASP A 116 -12.37 6.38 -3.33
N THR A 117 -13.36 7.26 -3.53
CA THR A 117 -14.06 7.94 -2.44
C THR A 117 -15.14 7.04 -1.81
N PRO A 118 -15.10 6.76 -0.50
CA PRO A 118 -16.21 6.09 0.18
C PRO A 118 -17.41 7.05 0.29
N VAL A 119 -18.57 6.63 -0.22
CA VAL A 119 -19.78 7.50 -0.30
C VAL A 119 -20.96 6.99 0.52
N VAL A 120 -21.04 5.69 0.75
CA VAL A 120 -22.11 5.07 1.54
C VAL A 120 -21.54 3.94 2.37
N THR A 121 -22.00 3.81 3.61
CA THR A 121 -21.87 2.56 4.37
C THR A 121 -23.24 1.99 4.70
N ILE A 122 -23.39 0.68 4.55
CA ILE A 122 -24.61 -0.06 4.83
C ILE A 122 -24.39 -0.87 6.10
N LYS A 123 -25.26 -0.69 7.09
CA LYS A 123 -25.28 -1.47 8.33
C LYS A 123 -26.66 -2.02 8.59
N ASN A 124 -26.76 -3.33 8.79
CA ASN A 124 -28.04 -4.03 8.99
C ASN A 124 -29.09 -3.69 7.91
N GLY A 125 -28.66 -3.52 6.66
CA GLY A 125 -29.52 -3.15 5.54
C GLY A 125 -29.89 -1.66 5.43
N THR A 126 -29.45 -0.82 6.37
CA THR A 126 -29.69 0.63 6.35
C THR A 126 -28.48 1.37 5.79
N ALA A 127 -28.72 2.29 4.84
CA ALA A 127 -27.70 3.13 4.25
C ALA A 127 -27.40 4.37 5.12
N TYR A 128 -26.12 4.72 5.20
CA TYR A 128 -25.59 5.91 5.84
C TYR A 128 -24.64 6.61 4.86
N TYR A 129 -24.74 7.93 4.74
CA TYR A 129 -24.01 8.71 3.74
C TYR A 129 -22.69 9.22 4.30
N ILE A 130 -21.61 8.96 3.59
CA ILE A 130 -20.25 9.33 3.99
C ILE A 130 -19.87 10.62 3.26
N TYR A 131 -19.36 11.59 4.01
CA TYR A 131 -18.74 12.80 3.49
C TYR A 131 -17.24 12.72 3.77
N ALA A 132 -16.46 12.60 2.70
CA ALA A 132 -15.01 12.55 2.74
C ALA A 132 -14.39 13.94 2.53
N ASP A 133 -13.13 14.09 2.93
CA ASP A 133 -12.32 15.28 2.62
C ASP A 133 -11.61 15.18 1.25
N GLN A 134 -10.73 16.14 0.96
CA GLN A 134 -10.03 16.25 -0.33
C GLN A 134 -9.07 15.08 -0.65
N ILE A 135 -8.73 14.25 0.34
CA ILE A 135 -7.93 13.04 0.15
C ILE A 135 -8.76 11.79 0.45
N ASP A 136 -10.06 11.83 0.19
CA ASP A 136 -10.99 10.70 0.36
C ASP A 136 -11.10 10.14 1.78
N THR A 137 -10.69 10.91 2.79
CA THR A 137 -10.79 10.49 4.19
C THR A 137 -12.21 10.72 4.71
N PRO A 138 -12.93 9.70 5.22
CA PRO A 138 -14.23 9.88 5.85
C PRO A 138 -14.17 10.87 7.01
N ARG A 139 -14.98 11.95 6.96
CA ARG A 139 -15.06 12.98 8.02
C ARG A 139 -16.40 13.03 8.73
N VAL A 140 -17.49 12.80 8.00
CA VAL A 140 -18.84 12.82 8.56
C VAL A 140 -19.64 11.66 7.98
N ILE A 141 -20.48 11.06 8.81
CA ILE A 141 -21.50 10.09 8.36
C ILE A 141 -22.86 10.53 8.87
N THR A 142 -23.85 10.55 8.00
CA THR A 142 -25.24 10.87 8.35
C THR A 142 -26.18 9.70 8.11
N ASP A 143 -27.26 9.65 8.88
CA ASP A 143 -28.40 8.77 8.60
C ASP A 143 -29.26 9.28 7.42
N THR A 144 -30.37 8.60 7.15
CA THR A 144 -31.33 8.97 6.10
C THR A 144 -32.12 10.24 6.38
N ASN A 145 -32.07 10.77 7.61
CA ASN A 145 -32.70 12.03 8.00
C ASN A 145 -31.70 13.20 8.00
N ASN A 146 -30.48 12.98 7.50
CA ASN A 146 -29.36 13.92 7.52
C ASN A 146 -28.87 14.29 8.93
N LEU A 147 -29.08 13.44 9.93
CA LEU A 147 -28.51 13.60 11.25
C LEU A 147 -27.15 12.91 11.31
N MET A 148 -26.14 13.61 11.84
CA MET A 148 -24.79 13.06 11.99
C MET A 148 -24.78 11.90 12.99
N VAL A 149 -24.31 10.74 12.59
CA VAL A 149 -24.14 9.57 13.46
C VAL A 149 -22.67 9.33 13.81
N TRP A 150 -21.74 9.87 13.03
CA TRP A 150 -20.31 9.77 13.26
C TRP A 150 -19.60 11.00 12.70
N ARG A 151 -18.59 11.50 13.41
CA ARG A 151 -17.82 12.67 13.01
C ARG A 151 -16.37 12.55 13.42
N TRP A 152 -15.45 12.81 12.50
CA TRP A 152 -14.02 12.82 12.77
C TRP A 152 -13.36 14.08 12.23
N ASP A 153 -13.23 15.08 13.10
CA ASP A 153 -12.62 16.34 12.75
C ASP A 153 -11.09 16.24 12.62
N GLN A 154 -10.52 16.83 11.57
CA GLN A 154 -9.08 16.95 11.37
C GLN A 154 -8.47 17.99 12.33
N THR A 155 -8.44 17.64 13.61
CA THR A 155 -7.85 18.45 14.69
C THR A 155 -6.34 18.24 14.84
N ASP A 156 -5.83 17.13 14.30
CA ASP A 156 -4.42 16.78 14.20
C ASP A 156 -4.14 16.30 12.76
N PRO A 157 -3.04 16.72 12.12
CA PRO A 157 -2.78 16.37 10.72
C PRO A 157 -2.52 14.88 10.49
N PHE A 158 -2.07 14.14 11.51
CA PHE A 158 -1.64 12.75 11.41
C PHE A 158 -2.74 11.74 11.81
N GLY A 159 -3.94 12.21 12.17
CA GLY A 159 -5.09 11.36 12.48
C GLY A 159 -5.05 10.76 13.90
N ALA A 160 -4.37 11.39 14.85
CA ALA A 160 -4.22 10.85 16.21
C ALA A 160 -5.50 10.92 17.07
N THR A 161 -6.43 11.80 16.75
CA THR A 161 -7.67 11.96 17.50
C THR A 161 -8.70 10.90 17.12
N LEU A 162 -9.59 10.53 18.04
CA LEU A 162 -10.66 9.58 17.76
C LEU A 162 -11.92 10.30 17.25
N PRO A 163 -12.75 9.62 16.45
CA PRO A 163 -14.05 10.16 16.06
C PRO A 163 -15.00 10.31 17.26
N ASP A 164 -15.91 11.27 17.15
CA ASP A 164 -17.16 11.28 17.89
C ASP A 164 -18.13 10.29 17.24
N GLU A 165 -18.39 9.17 17.91
CA GLU A 165 -19.28 8.11 17.45
C GLU A 165 -20.75 8.34 17.84
N ASN A 166 -21.10 9.47 18.45
CA ASN A 166 -22.49 9.80 18.79
C ASN A 166 -22.77 11.32 18.81
N PRO A 167 -22.47 12.06 17.73
CA PRO A 167 -22.50 13.53 17.73
C PRO A 167 -23.91 14.12 17.85
N THR A 168 -24.96 13.35 17.58
CA THR A 168 -26.37 13.78 17.70
C THR A 168 -27.17 13.00 18.73
N SER A 169 -26.53 12.20 19.59
CA SER A 169 -27.19 11.40 20.63
C SER A 169 -28.18 10.34 20.11
N LEU A 170 -27.98 9.83 18.89
CA LEU A 170 -28.79 8.76 18.28
C LEU A 170 -28.29 7.34 18.61
N GLY A 171 -27.15 7.24 19.30
CA GLY A 171 -26.50 5.97 19.66
C GLY A 171 -25.10 5.87 19.05
N THR A 172 -24.29 4.96 19.59
CA THR A 172 -22.92 4.74 19.12
C THR A 172 -22.89 4.16 17.72
N PHE A 173 -22.18 4.82 16.81
CA PHE A 173 -21.92 4.38 15.45
C PHE A 173 -20.42 4.25 15.22
N THR A 174 -19.90 3.02 15.19
CA THR A 174 -18.46 2.80 14.96
C THR A 174 -18.13 2.73 13.47
N TYR A 175 -17.20 3.54 12.98
CA TYR A 175 -16.68 3.43 11.61
C TYR A 175 -15.16 3.49 11.62
N ASN A 176 -14.51 2.48 11.03
CA ASN A 176 -13.08 2.23 11.24
C ASN A 176 -12.19 2.65 10.08
N LEU A 177 -12.71 3.01 8.90
CA LEU A 177 -11.85 3.57 7.85
C LEU A 177 -11.23 4.90 8.32
N ARG A 178 -9.97 5.13 7.94
CA ARG A 178 -9.19 6.33 8.28
C ARG A 178 -8.70 6.98 6.98
N PHE A 179 -7.44 7.41 6.89
CA PHE A 179 -6.87 7.81 5.60
C PHE A 179 -7.04 6.69 4.55
N PRO A 180 -6.97 6.99 3.24
CA PRO A 180 -7.16 5.96 2.22
C PRO A 180 -6.25 4.74 2.45
N GLY A 181 -6.84 3.55 2.34
CA GLY A 181 -6.17 2.27 2.63
C GLY A 181 -6.14 1.86 4.10
N GLN A 182 -6.53 2.75 5.02
CA GLN A 182 -6.33 2.56 6.46
C GLN A 182 -7.59 2.09 7.21
N VAL A 183 -7.41 1.17 8.15
CA VAL A 183 -8.44 0.67 9.06
C VAL A 183 -7.96 0.77 10.51
N TYR A 184 -8.70 1.47 11.36
CA TYR A 184 -8.43 1.63 12.78
C TYR A 184 -8.57 0.31 13.54
N ASP A 185 -7.56 0.00 14.36
CA ASP A 185 -7.56 -1.12 15.29
C ASP A 185 -7.56 -0.60 16.73
N GLN A 186 -8.71 -0.68 17.37
CA GLN A 186 -8.94 -0.17 18.73
C GLN A 186 -8.02 -0.80 19.77
N GLU A 187 -7.65 -2.06 19.59
CA GLU A 187 -6.78 -2.79 20.53
C GLU A 187 -5.39 -2.15 20.64
N THR A 188 -4.85 -1.60 19.56
CA THR A 188 -3.54 -0.94 19.53
C THR A 188 -3.63 0.59 19.49
N GLY A 189 -4.74 1.14 18.99
CA GLY A 189 -4.86 2.54 18.62
C GLY A 189 -4.17 2.89 17.29
N LYS A 190 -3.65 1.89 16.57
CA LYS A 190 -2.94 2.04 15.28
C LYS A 190 -3.88 1.78 14.12
N HIS A 191 -3.40 1.98 12.91
CA HIS A 191 -4.18 1.81 11.70
C HIS A 191 -3.51 0.76 10.83
N TYR A 192 -4.19 -0.36 10.58
CA TYR A 192 -3.79 -1.27 9.52
C TYR A 192 -3.76 -0.52 8.20
N ASN A 193 -2.63 -0.56 7.47
CA ASN A 193 -2.47 0.09 6.17
C ASN A 193 -1.79 -0.85 5.17
N ALA A 194 -2.54 -1.88 4.75
CA ALA A 194 -2.05 -2.90 3.84
C ALA A 194 -0.69 -3.45 4.28
N ASN A 195 0.40 -3.09 3.61
CA ASN A 195 1.72 -3.69 3.85
C ASN A 195 2.34 -3.32 5.21
N ARG A 196 1.86 -2.25 5.85
CA ARG A 196 2.37 -1.76 7.14
C ARG A 196 1.23 -1.36 8.07
N ASP A 197 1.57 -1.06 9.30
CA ASP A 197 0.68 -0.56 10.33
C ASP A 197 1.15 0.85 10.73
N TYR A 198 0.25 1.81 10.64
CA TYR A 198 0.49 3.22 10.85
C TYR A 198 0.14 3.61 12.29
N ASP A 199 1.07 4.30 12.96
CA ASP A 199 0.87 4.86 14.28
C ASP A 199 0.62 6.38 14.15
N PRO A 200 -0.65 6.83 14.26
CA PRO A 200 -1.00 8.23 14.09
C PRO A 200 -0.45 9.12 15.20
N VAL A 201 -0.21 8.58 16.41
CA VAL A 201 0.38 9.36 17.52
C VAL A 201 1.82 9.71 17.18
N SER A 202 2.57 8.81 16.56
CA SER A 202 3.94 9.11 16.12
C SER A 202 4.02 9.77 14.73
N GLY A 203 2.96 9.67 13.92
CA GLY A 203 2.92 10.11 12.53
C GLY A 203 3.75 9.25 11.58
N ARG A 204 3.94 7.95 11.89
CA ARG A 204 4.90 7.06 11.24
C ARG A 204 4.39 5.62 11.18
N TYR A 205 5.01 4.80 10.32
CA TYR A 205 4.81 3.36 10.33
C TYR A 205 5.60 2.69 11.46
N ILE A 206 5.11 1.55 11.94
CA ILE A 206 5.79 0.74 12.97
C ILE A 206 6.65 -0.39 12.39
N GLN A 207 6.55 -0.65 11.08
CA GLN A 207 7.48 -1.47 10.32
C GLN A 207 8.34 -0.61 9.41
N SER A 208 9.58 -1.05 9.19
CA SER A 208 10.39 -0.53 8.08
C SER A 208 9.72 -0.87 6.75
N ASP A 209 9.76 0.05 5.80
CA ASP A 209 9.25 -0.12 4.45
C ASP A 209 9.80 -1.40 3.79
N PRO A 210 8.94 -2.36 3.37
CA PRO A 210 9.37 -3.55 2.64
C PRO A 210 10.06 -3.25 1.31
N ILE A 211 9.83 -2.08 0.71
CA ILE A 211 10.54 -1.62 -0.48
C ILE A 211 11.69 -0.67 -0.14
N GLY A 212 12.05 -0.50 1.13
CA GLY A 212 13.12 0.40 1.57
C GLY A 212 12.84 1.86 1.20
N LEU A 213 13.89 2.59 0.79
CA LEU A 213 13.76 4.01 0.40
C LEU A 213 13.18 4.21 -1.01
N HIS A 214 12.79 3.14 -1.71
CA HIS A 214 12.25 3.23 -3.07
C HIS A 214 10.86 3.88 -3.12
N GLY A 215 10.16 4.02 -1.99
CA GLY A 215 8.91 4.79 -1.90
C GLY A 215 9.09 6.32 -1.96
N GLY A 216 10.31 6.81 -2.19
CA GLY A 216 10.61 8.25 -2.31
C GLY A 216 10.64 9.00 -0.97
N GLN A 217 10.55 8.28 0.15
CA GLN A 217 10.49 8.84 1.48
C GLN A 217 11.88 9.08 2.08
N PRO A 218 12.06 10.09 2.95
CA PRO A 218 13.33 10.35 3.63
C PRO A 218 13.69 9.28 4.68
N SER A 219 12.73 8.42 5.05
CA SER A 219 12.91 7.34 6.02
C SER A 219 11.96 6.19 5.65
N THR A 220 12.39 4.95 5.89
CA THR A 220 11.56 3.75 5.70
C THR A 220 10.38 3.64 6.67
N PHE A 221 10.28 4.53 7.66
CA PHE A 221 9.16 4.61 8.60
C PHE A 221 8.29 5.85 8.38
N ALA A 222 8.66 6.75 7.47
CA ALA A 222 7.91 7.99 7.28
C ALA A 222 6.53 7.70 6.65
N TYR A 223 5.52 8.42 7.12
CA TYR A 223 4.23 8.51 6.44
C TYR A 223 4.23 9.74 5.55
N VAL A 224 4.12 9.53 4.23
CA VAL A 224 3.87 10.56 3.19
C VAL A 224 4.68 11.85 3.32
N GLY A 225 5.97 11.73 3.59
CA GLY A 225 6.91 12.86 3.69
C GLY A 225 6.59 13.82 4.85
N GLY A 226 5.73 13.43 5.78
CA GLY A 226 5.21 14.31 6.82
C GLY A 226 4.13 15.31 6.34
N ASN A 227 3.54 15.10 5.16
CA ASN A 227 2.45 15.92 4.63
C ASN A 227 1.13 15.13 4.42
N PRO A 228 0.51 14.62 5.49
CA PRO A 228 -0.75 13.85 5.42
C PRO A 228 -1.98 14.70 5.07
N VAL A 229 -1.82 16.01 4.85
CA VAL A 229 -2.91 16.92 4.43
C VAL A 229 -3.07 16.92 2.91
N SER A 230 -1.99 16.71 2.16
CA SER A 230 -2.01 16.69 0.68
C SER A 230 -1.72 15.31 0.08
N TRP A 231 -1.19 14.39 0.89
CA TRP A 231 -0.74 13.08 0.44
C TRP A 231 -1.28 11.98 1.33
N PHE A 232 -1.44 10.80 0.76
CA PHE A 232 -1.80 9.59 1.48
C PHE A 232 -1.09 8.37 0.87
N ASP A 233 -1.08 7.24 1.57
CA ASP A 233 -0.41 6.01 1.12
C ASP A 233 -1.41 4.84 1.19
N PRO A 234 -2.06 4.48 0.07
CA PRO A 234 -3.16 3.51 0.07
C PRO A 234 -2.70 2.07 0.29
N LEU A 235 -1.40 1.78 0.13
CA LEU A 235 -0.83 0.43 0.20
C LEU A 235 0.16 0.25 1.35
N GLY A 236 0.48 1.32 2.07
CA GLY A 236 1.57 1.30 3.03
C GLY A 236 2.93 1.08 2.37
N LEU A 237 3.19 1.64 1.19
CA LEU A 237 4.46 1.49 0.45
C LEU A 237 5.00 2.82 -0.11
N ALA A 238 4.11 3.69 -0.60
CA ALA A 238 4.51 4.96 -1.21
C ALA A 238 3.36 5.98 -1.11
N GLY A 239 3.72 7.24 -0.89
CA GLY A 239 2.73 8.32 -0.88
C GLY A 239 2.33 8.71 -2.30
N ILE A 240 1.05 9.05 -2.48
CA ILE A 240 0.50 9.65 -3.70
C ILE A 240 -0.20 10.98 -3.35
N GLU A 241 -0.14 11.97 -4.25
CA GLU A 241 -0.84 13.24 -4.08
C GLU A 241 -2.26 13.11 -4.64
N GLU A 242 -3.21 13.90 -4.12
CA GLU A 242 -4.50 14.14 -4.78
C GLU A 242 -4.32 14.52 -6.26
N ARG A 243 -3.25 15.26 -6.62
CA ARG A 243 -2.96 15.60 -8.02
C ARG A 243 -2.76 14.38 -8.91
N ASP A 244 -2.23 13.28 -8.41
CA ASP A 244 -2.01 12.08 -9.21
C ASP A 244 -3.31 11.29 -9.45
N LEU A 245 -4.35 11.52 -8.65
CA LEU A 245 -5.73 11.06 -8.89
C LEU A 245 -6.59 12.09 -9.65
N ALA A 246 -6.31 13.38 -9.48
CA ALA A 246 -6.98 14.50 -10.15
C ALA A 246 -6.38 14.88 -11.52
N VAL A 247 -5.31 14.20 -11.97
CA VAL A 247 -4.87 14.26 -13.38
C VAL A 247 -5.96 13.70 -14.31
N GLU A 248 -6.95 12.97 -13.77
CA GLU A 248 -8.05 12.36 -14.52
C GLU A 248 -9.27 13.28 -14.79
N THR A 249 -9.37 14.50 -14.21
CA THR A 249 -10.51 15.41 -14.51
C THR A 249 -10.19 16.91 -14.56
N ARG A 250 -8.93 17.36 -14.65
CA ARG A 250 -8.65 18.77 -14.98
C ARG A 250 -8.97 19.06 -16.44
N GLU A 251 -10.27 19.19 -16.71
CA GLU A 251 -10.79 20.13 -17.69
C GLU A 251 -10.06 21.47 -17.48
N PRO A 252 -9.31 22.00 -18.47
CA PRO A 252 -8.74 23.32 -18.34
C PRO A 252 -9.88 24.32 -18.20
N THR A 253 -10.00 24.98 -17.04
CA THR A 253 -10.98 26.03 -16.85
C THR A 253 -10.73 27.15 -17.87
N ILE A 254 -11.71 27.29 -18.77
CA ILE A 254 -11.76 28.28 -19.84
C ILE A 254 -11.99 29.64 -19.19
N GLU A 255 -10.94 30.29 -18.68
CA GLU A 255 -11.09 31.72 -18.37
C GLU A 255 -9.86 32.59 -18.61
N ASN A 256 -8.69 32.06 -19.00
CA ASN A 256 -7.54 32.91 -19.35
C ASN A 256 -6.58 32.30 -20.39
N VAL A 257 -7.05 31.95 -21.59
CA VAL A 257 -6.16 31.53 -22.69
C VAL A 257 -5.90 32.70 -23.66
N ARG A 258 -4.70 33.29 -23.56
CA ARG A 258 -4.20 34.30 -24.52
C ARG A 258 -2.71 34.08 -24.82
N SER A 259 -2.30 33.03 -25.55
CA SER A 259 -0.98 33.06 -26.22
C SER A 259 -0.76 31.99 -27.31
N ALA A 260 0.13 32.29 -28.27
CA ALA A 260 0.64 31.36 -29.28
C ALA A 260 1.59 30.27 -28.71
N ALA A 261 2.07 30.45 -27.47
CA ALA A 261 2.95 29.50 -26.80
C ALA A 261 2.22 28.21 -26.36
N GLU A 262 0.94 28.31 -26.03
CA GLU A 262 0.13 27.15 -25.64
C GLU A 262 -0.17 26.22 -26.82
N ILE A 263 -0.43 26.76 -28.01
CA ILE A 263 -0.57 25.97 -29.24
C ILE A 263 0.74 25.23 -29.56
N ALA A 264 1.88 25.92 -29.42
CA ALA A 264 3.19 25.30 -29.65
C ALA A 264 3.42 24.12 -28.70
N ARG A 265 3.05 24.28 -27.43
CA ARG A 265 3.15 23.23 -26.41
C ARG A 265 2.23 22.03 -26.69
N LEU A 266 0.98 22.27 -27.10
CA LEU A 266 0.06 21.18 -27.44
C LEU A 266 0.54 20.38 -28.66
N LEU A 267 1.10 21.07 -29.67
CA LEU A 267 1.66 20.42 -30.85
C LEU A 267 2.94 19.64 -30.53
N GLU A 268 3.76 20.11 -29.60
CA GLU A 268 4.95 19.38 -29.12
C GLU A 268 4.54 18.04 -28.51
N ILE A 269 3.59 18.04 -27.56
CA ILE A 269 3.11 16.82 -26.89
C ILE A 269 2.49 15.83 -27.89
N ILE A 270 1.69 16.31 -28.85
CA ILE A 270 1.10 15.41 -29.87
C ILE A 270 2.19 14.78 -30.75
N ARG A 271 3.28 15.52 -31.02
CA ARG A 271 4.38 15.07 -31.87
C ARG A 271 5.30 14.06 -31.19
N GLU A 272 5.30 13.96 -29.87
CA GLU A 272 6.00 12.89 -29.15
C GLU A 272 5.50 11.49 -29.56
N VAL A 273 4.20 11.37 -29.84
CA VAL A 273 3.58 10.11 -30.30
C VAL A 273 3.28 10.09 -31.80
N ARG A 274 3.07 11.24 -32.43
CA ARG A 274 2.88 11.37 -33.88
C ARG A 274 3.85 12.39 -34.47
N PRO A 275 5.12 12.01 -34.74
CA PRO A 275 6.19 12.96 -35.10
C PRO A 275 5.89 13.84 -36.32
N ASN A 276 5.08 13.32 -37.26
CA ASN A 276 4.71 14.02 -38.49
C ASN A 276 3.37 14.77 -38.38
N TYR A 277 2.82 14.96 -37.18
CA TYR A 277 1.53 15.62 -36.99
C TYR A 277 1.61 17.13 -37.32
N THR A 278 0.76 17.56 -38.25
CA THR A 278 0.60 18.96 -38.67
C THR A 278 -0.83 19.41 -38.47
N TYR A 279 -1.01 20.63 -37.96
CA TYR A 279 -2.32 21.24 -37.76
C TYR A 279 -2.48 22.47 -38.65
N GLN A 280 -3.54 22.52 -39.45
CA GLN A 280 -3.87 23.67 -40.30
C GLN A 280 -5.12 24.37 -39.76
N THR A 281 -5.05 25.68 -39.55
CA THR A 281 -6.19 26.47 -39.05
C THR A 281 -7.19 26.75 -40.18
N VAL A 282 -8.46 26.97 -39.81
CA VAL A 282 -9.54 27.25 -40.79
C VAL A 282 -9.77 28.76 -41.00
N SER A 283 -8.83 29.61 -40.61
CA SER A 283 -8.98 31.07 -40.60
C SER A 283 -8.51 31.73 -41.91
N ALA A 284 -9.37 32.51 -42.55
CA ALA A 284 -9.05 33.38 -43.69
C ALA A 284 -8.25 34.65 -43.31
N ARG A 285 -7.68 34.72 -42.10
CA ARG A 285 -6.92 35.88 -41.60
C ARG A 285 -5.48 35.52 -41.21
N GLY A 286 -4.67 35.17 -42.21
CA GLY A 286 -3.20 35.19 -42.13
C GLY A 286 -2.56 34.14 -41.19
N ALA A 287 -1.29 33.83 -41.48
CA ALA A 287 -0.52 32.86 -40.69
C ALA A 287 -0.36 33.35 -39.24
N ASN A 288 -0.71 32.49 -38.28
CA ASN A 288 -0.63 32.64 -36.82
C ASN A 288 -1.88 33.14 -36.06
N SER A 289 -3.09 33.13 -36.66
CA SER A 289 -4.33 33.27 -35.88
C SER A 289 -4.94 31.91 -35.55
N TYR A 290 -4.78 31.43 -34.30
CA TYR A 290 -5.48 30.25 -33.77
C TYR A 290 -6.74 30.72 -33.04
N THR A 291 -7.87 30.09 -33.33
CA THR A 291 -9.15 30.35 -32.65
C THR A 291 -9.29 29.46 -31.42
N TYR A 292 -10.22 29.80 -30.52
CA TYR A 292 -10.55 28.95 -29.36
C TYR A 292 -10.89 27.51 -29.76
N ARG A 293 -11.55 27.33 -30.91
CA ARG A 293 -11.92 26.02 -31.45
C ARG A 293 -10.70 25.21 -31.92
N ASP A 294 -9.65 25.89 -32.35
CA ASP A 294 -8.40 25.24 -32.76
C ASP A 294 -7.62 24.70 -31.55
N VAL A 295 -7.60 25.47 -30.46
CA VAL A 295 -7.03 25.06 -29.16
C VAL A 295 -7.78 23.85 -28.60
N GLU A 296 -9.10 23.85 -28.68
CA GLU A 296 -9.96 22.75 -28.20
C GLU A 296 -9.70 21.43 -28.95
N ILE A 297 -9.59 21.49 -30.28
CA ILE A 297 -9.28 20.31 -31.11
C ILE A 297 -7.91 19.72 -30.77
N LEU A 298 -6.90 20.56 -30.60
CA LEU A 298 -5.56 20.12 -30.24
C LEU A 298 -5.51 19.55 -28.82
N ALA A 299 -6.15 20.21 -27.85
CA ALA A 299 -6.25 19.70 -26.48
C ALA A 299 -6.94 18.33 -26.41
N ASN A 300 -8.03 18.12 -27.19
CA ASN A 300 -8.71 16.83 -27.28
C ASN A 300 -7.80 15.71 -27.81
N GLN A 301 -6.93 16.01 -28.78
CA GLN A 301 -6.02 15.03 -29.36
C GLN A 301 -4.80 14.75 -28.48
N THR A 302 -4.35 15.73 -27.71
CA THR A 302 -3.35 15.53 -26.67
C THR A 302 -3.87 14.58 -25.57
N ARG A 303 -5.16 14.61 -25.24
CA ARG A 303 -5.78 13.68 -24.26
C ARG A 303 -5.69 12.21 -24.68
N ASP A 304 -5.92 11.89 -25.97
CA ASP A 304 -5.79 10.51 -26.47
C ASP A 304 -4.35 9.98 -26.35
N VAL A 305 -3.36 10.87 -26.56
CA VAL A 305 -1.93 10.54 -26.44
C VAL A 305 -1.52 10.28 -24.98
N LEU A 306 -1.90 11.16 -24.05
CA LEU A 306 -1.54 11.04 -22.63
C LEU A 306 -2.22 9.83 -21.94
N SER A 307 -3.43 9.46 -22.38
CA SER A 307 -4.12 8.26 -21.85
C SER A 307 -3.37 6.94 -22.11
N ARG A 308 -2.58 6.88 -23.19
CA ARG A 308 -1.76 5.72 -23.55
C ARG A 308 -0.46 5.65 -22.74
N GLU A 309 0.14 6.80 -22.44
CA GLU A 309 1.35 6.89 -21.60
C GLU A 309 1.06 6.58 -20.12
N ASN A 310 -0.09 7.01 -19.56
CA ASN A 310 -0.50 6.65 -18.20
C ASN A 310 -0.68 5.13 -18.01
N SER A 311 -1.24 4.46 -19.02
CA SER A 311 -1.33 2.99 -19.05
C SER A 311 0.05 2.33 -19.08
N GLN A 312 1.03 2.99 -19.70
CA GLN A 312 2.40 2.51 -19.80
C GLN A 312 3.23 2.81 -18.54
N GLN A 313 2.94 3.89 -17.82
CA GLN A 313 3.58 4.24 -16.55
C GLN A 313 3.04 3.43 -15.37
N CYS A 314 1.73 3.14 -15.34
CA CYS A 314 1.17 2.16 -14.38
C CYS A 314 1.72 0.75 -14.65
N ARG A 315 1.85 0.35 -15.92
CA ARG A 315 2.53 -0.90 -16.28
C ARG A 315 4.02 -0.86 -15.92
N SER A 316 4.73 0.24 -16.12
CA SER A 316 6.17 0.30 -15.83
C SER A 316 6.46 0.30 -14.32
N SER A 317 5.61 0.95 -13.51
CA SER A 317 5.65 0.90 -12.05
C SER A 317 5.28 -0.48 -11.53
N TRP A 318 4.23 -1.11 -12.08
CA TRP A 318 3.84 -2.48 -11.76
C TRP A 318 4.91 -3.51 -12.17
N GLU A 319 5.50 -3.38 -13.36
CA GLU A 319 6.60 -4.22 -13.81
C GLU A 319 7.86 -4.00 -12.97
N SER A 320 8.11 -2.78 -12.50
CA SER A 320 9.22 -2.47 -11.59
C SER A 320 8.99 -3.05 -10.20
N TYR A 321 7.75 -3.00 -9.68
CA TYR A 321 7.33 -3.70 -8.48
C TYR A 321 7.50 -5.21 -8.62
N VAL A 322 7.02 -5.82 -9.71
CA VAL A 322 7.16 -7.26 -9.96
C VAL A 322 8.63 -7.65 -10.12
N ARG A 323 9.45 -6.87 -10.85
CA ARG A 323 10.90 -7.09 -10.96
C ARG A 323 11.60 -7.04 -9.59
N TYR A 324 11.24 -6.06 -8.75
CA TYR A 324 11.80 -5.92 -7.40
C TYR A 324 11.35 -7.06 -6.48
N ALA A 325 10.05 -7.35 -6.44
CA ALA A 325 9.47 -8.40 -5.62
C ALA A 325 10.05 -9.78 -5.97
N ARG A 326 10.27 -10.06 -7.27
CA ARG A 326 10.99 -11.25 -7.74
C ARG A 326 12.39 -11.35 -7.13
N SER A 327 13.12 -10.24 -7.19
CA SER A 327 14.48 -10.18 -6.64
C SER A 327 14.48 -10.33 -5.11
N ALA A 328 13.48 -9.78 -4.41
CA ALA A 328 13.33 -9.91 -2.97
C ALA A 328 12.99 -11.34 -2.54
N GLY A 329 12.08 -12.01 -3.26
CA GLY A 329 11.75 -13.42 -3.01
C GLY A 329 12.96 -14.33 -3.13
N VAL A 330 13.79 -14.12 -4.18
CA VAL A 330 15.04 -14.88 -4.37
C VAL A 330 16.05 -14.62 -3.24
N ARG A 331 16.25 -13.36 -2.85
CA ARG A 331 17.15 -13.04 -1.72
C ARG A 331 16.70 -13.71 -0.43
N ARG A 332 15.40 -13.69 -0.15
CA ARG A 332 14.84 -14.28 1.06
C ARG A 332 14.96 -15.80 1.06
N ALA A 333 14.71 -16.44 -0.08
CA ALA A 333 14.93 -17.88 -0.23
C ALA A 333 16.38 -18.28 0.09
N TRP A 334 17.37 -17.50 -0.34
CA TRP A 334 18.79 -17.75 -0.01
C TRP A 334 19.09 -17.58 1.49
N GLN A 335 18.46 -16.60 2.15
CA GLN A 335 18.56 -16.41 3.59
C GLN A 335 17.95 -17.59 4.35
N ASP A 336 16.75 -18.01 3.97
CA ASP A 336 16.03 -19.13 4.57
C ASP A 336 16.81 -20.45 4.39
N GLU A 337 17.39 -20.68 3.20
CA GLU A 337 18.24 -21.83 2.91
C GLU A 337 19.47 -21.88 3.83
N THR A 338 20.17 -20.75 3.96
CA THR A 338 21.35 -20.63 4.81
C THR A 338 20.99 -20.86 6.28
N ALA A 339 19.86 -20.31 6.74
CA ALA A 339 19.36 -20.47 8.09
C ALA A 339 18.98 -21.93 8.39
N SER A 340 18.31 -22.61 7.47
CA SER A 340 17.87 -24.00 7.63
C SER A 340 19.06 -24.97 7.73
N ILE A 341 20.10 -24.77 6.90
CA ILE A 341 21.36 -25.53 6.95
C ILE A 341 22.12 -25.27 8.26
N THR A 342 22.22 -24.00 8.68
CA THR A 342 22.88 -23.62 9.95
C THR A 342 22.17 -24.24 11.15
N ALA A 343 20.84 -24.38 11.09
CA ALA A 343 20.02 -25.01 12.11
C ALA A 343 20.01 -26.55 12.06
N GLY A 344 20.73 -27.18 11.12
CA GLY A 344 20.79 -28.64 10.97
C GLY A 344 19.51 -29.28 10.43
N ARG A 345 18.60 -28.49 9.83
CA ARG A 345 17.30 -28.95 9.29
C ARG A 345 17.39 -29.49 7.86
N GLY A 346 18.57 -29.38 7.24
CA GLY A 346 18.78 -29.69 5.82
C GLY A 346 18.46 -28.50 4.91
N GLY A 347 18.84 -28.60 3.64
CA GLY A 347 18.53 -27.59 2.62
C GLY A 347 17.35 -28.01 1.73
N SER A 348 16.80 -27.07 0.95
CA SER A 348 15.78 -27.35 -0.07
C SER A 348 16.28 -28.23 -1.21
N ARG A 349 17.61 -28.36 -1.36
CA ARG A 349 18.26 -29.32 -2.25
C ARG A 349 19.50 -29.94 -1.61
N ARG A 350 20.03 -30.96 -2.27
CA ARG A 350 21.31 -31.56 -1.89
C ARG A 350 22.46 -30.68 -2.39
N TRP A 351 23.28 -30.21 -1.47
CA TRP A 351 24.50 -29.42 -1.70
C TRP A 351 25.73 -30.30 -1.47
N THR A 352 26.83 -30.09 -2.21
CA THR A 352 28.14 -30.69 -1.88
C THR A 352 28.78 -29.98 -0.70
N ASP A 353 29.81 -30.58 -0.10
CA ASP A 353 30.52 -29.98 1.04
C ASP A 353 31.16 -28.63 0.67
N GLU A 354 31.67 -28.50 -0.55
CA GLU A 354 32.21 -27.23 -1.06
C GLU A 354 31.12 -26.17 -1.27
N GLU A 355 29.95 -26.57 -1.79
CA GLU A 355 28.80 -25.66 -1.99
C GLU A 355 28.23 -25.19 -0.64
N LEU A 356 28.16 -26.07 0.36
CA LEU A 356 27.76 -25.71 1.72
C LEU A 356 28.69 -24.66 2.33
N GLN A 357 30.01 -24.81 2.15
CA GLN A 357 30.97 -23.80 2.62
C GLN A 357 30.76 -22.45 1.93
N GLN A 358 30.47 -22.45 0.62
CA GLN A 358 30.17 -21.23 -0.13
C GLN A 358 28.88 -20.57 0.37
N LEU A 359 27.84 -21.36 0.60
CA LEU A 359 26.56 -20.88 1.10
C LEU A 359 26.69 -20.26 2.50
N LEU A 360 27.39 -20.91 3.42
CA LEU A 360 27.61 -20.41 4.79
C LEU A 360 28.50 -19.16 4.83
N SER A 361 29.44 -19.02 3.89
CA SER A 361 30.35 -17.86 3.85
C SER A 361 29.81 -16.67 3.06
N ARG A 362 28.97 -16.90 2.04
CA ARG A 362 28.53 -15.86 1.09
C ARG A 362 27.01 -15.64 1.07
N GLY A 363 26.24 -16.50 1.73
CA GLY A 363 24.78 -16.51 1.66
C GLY A 363 24.23 -16.93 0.28
N SER A 364 25.08 -17.47 -0.60
CA SER A 364 24.70 -17.96 -1.93
C SER A 364 25.79 -18.89 -2.48
N VAL A 365 25.44 -19.72 -3.48
CA VAL A 365 26.38 -20.61 -4.17
C VAL A 365 26.65 -20.09 -5.59
N PRO A 366 27.89 -19.67 -5.92
CA PRO A 366 28.28 -19.32 -7.29
C PRO A 366 27.87 -20.39 -8.31
N GLY A 367 27.20 -19.96 -9.38
CA GLY A 367 26.71 -20.86 -10.45
C GLY A 367 25.25 -21.28 -10.30
N TYR A 368 24.62 -20.99 -9.16
CA TYR A 368 23.19 -21.22 -8.91
C TYR A 368 22.38 -19.93 -8.99
N GLU A 369 21.12 -20.06 -9.40
CA GLU A 369 20.14 -18.98 -9.46
C GLU A 369 18.82 -19.40 -8.80
N GLY A 370 18.11 -18.44 -8.22
CA GLY A 370 16.75 -18.65 -7.74
C GLY A 370 15.75 -18.57 -8.90
N HIS A 371 15.06 -19.67 -9.16
CA HIS A 371 13.99 -19.78 -10.15
C HIS A 371 12.63 -19.76 -9.45
N HIS A 372 11.65 -19.02 -9.99
CA HIS A 372 10.29 -19.01 -9.45
C HIS A 372 9.50 -20.23 -9.93
N ILE A 373 9.14 -21.13 -9.02
CA ILE A 373 8.47 -22.42 -9.30
C ILE A 373 7.12 -22.19 -10.00
N ASN A 374 6.33 -21.24 -9.50
CA ASN A 374 5.10 -20.78 -10.15
C ASN A 374 5.34 -19.42 -10.81
N SER A 375 5.00 -19.33 -12.10
CA SER A 375 5.22 -18.15 -12.93
C SER A 375 4.65 -16.89 -12.29
N VAL A 376 5.54 -15.92 -12.07
CA VAL A 376 5.20 -14.63 -11.46
C VAL A 376 4.40 -13.74 -12.41
N ALA A 377 4.52 -13.95 -13.73
CA ALA A 377 3.72 -13.21 -14.71
C ALA A 377 2.22 -13.51 -14.58
N GLY A 378 1.85 -14.76 -14.25
CA GLY A 378 0.48 -15.16 -13.95
C GLY A 378 0.10 -15.06 -12.47
N ASN A 379 1.10 -15.00 -11.57
CA ASN A 379 0.91 -15.01 -10.12
C ASN A 379 1.78 -13.95 -9.41
N PRO A 380 1.57 -12.65 -9.68
CA PRO A 380 2.44 -11.57 -9.19
C PRO A 380 2.50 -11.49 -7.65
N GLY A 381 1.46 -11.92 -6.94
CA GLY A 381 1.46 -12.01 -5.48
C GLY A 381 2.43 -13.05 -4.89
N LEU A 382 2.95 -13.96 -5.72
CA LEU A 382 3.99 -14.93 -5.33
C LEU A 382 5.42 -14.42 -5.58
N ALA A 383 5.59 -13.23 -6.16
CA ALA A 383 6.90 -12.70 -6.55
C ALA A 383 7.89 -12.63 -5.37
N SER A 384 7.41 -12.18 -4.21
CA SER A 384 8.20 -12.01 -2.98
C SER A 384 8.16 -13.23 -2.05
N ASN A 385 7.46 -14.30 -2.41
CA ASN A 385 7.33 -15.49 -1.57
C ASN A 385 8.58 -16.39 -1.74
N PRO A 386 9.41 -16.57 -0.69
CA PRO A 386 10.60 -17.41 -0.79
C PRO A 386 10.25 -18.88 -1.07
N ASN A 387 9.11 -19.38 -0.59
CA ASN A 387 8.66 -20.76 -0.82
C ASN A 387 8.30 -21.03 -2.29
N ASN A 388 8.08 -19.99 -3.09
CA ASN A 388 7.90 -20.08 -4.52
C ASN A 388 9.23 -20.01 -5.31
N VAL A 389 10.38 -20.10 -4.64
CA VAL A 389 11.70 -20.07 -5.27
C VAL A 389 12.39 -21.40 -5.06
N GLU A 390 12.94 -21.99 -6.12
CA GLU A 390 13.87 -23.12 -6.09
C GLU A 390 15.26 -22.70 -6.61
N PHE A 391 16.32 -23.43 -6.26
CA PHE A 391 17.67 -23.12 -6.73
C PHE A 391 18.07 -24.06 -7.86
N LEU A 392 18.39 -23.51 -9.03
CA LEU A 392 18.82 -24.27 -10.21
C LEU A 392 20.24 -23.86 -10.63
N PRO A 393 21.09 -24.80 -11.12
CA PRO A 393 22.32 -24.44 -11.80
C PRO A 393 22.02 -23.60 -13.04
N ARG A 394 22.84 -22.60 -13.34
CA ARG A 394 22.68 -21.77 -14.56
C ARG A 394 22.61 -22.58 -15.84
N SER A 395 23.36 -23.67 -15.92
CA SER A 395 23.39 -24.58 -17.08
C SER A 395 22.07 -25.32 -17.30
N GLU A 396 21.27 -25.48 -16.24
CA GLU A 396 20.04 -26.26 -16.23
C GLU A 396 18.78 -25.40 -16.12
N HIS A 397 18.92 -24.10 -15.85
CA HIS A 397 17.80 -23.19 -15.62
C HIS A 397 16.80 -23.19 -16.80
N LEU A 398 17.29 -23.14 -18.04
CA LEU A 398 16.43 -23.17 -19.22
C LEU A 398 15.67 -24.50 -19.35
N GLU A 399 16.35 -25.62 -19.15
CA GLU A 399 15.76 -26.95 -19.35
C GLU A 399 14.81 -27.31 -18.20
N ASN A 400 15.28 -27.16 -16.96
CA ASN A 400 14.56 -27.61 -15.77
C ASN A 400 13.52 -26.59 -15.27
N GLY A 401 13.77 -25.29 -15.43
CA GLY A 401 12.84 -24.24 -15.02
C GLY A 401 11.85 -23.82 -16.10
N HIS A 402 12.21 -23.99 -17.38
CA HIS A 402 11.42 -23.48 -18.51
C HIS A 402 11.16 -24.52 -19.62
N GLY A 403 11.52 -25.80 -19.44
CA GLY A 403 11.27 -26.86 -20.43
C GLY A 403 11.88 -26.56 -21.80
N GLY A 404 13.08 -25.96 -21.81
CA GLY A 404 13.83 -25.64 -23.04
C GLY A 404 13.45 -24.30 -23.69
N ASN A 405 12.46 -23.56 -23.18
CA ASN A 405 12.05 -22.27 -23.75
C ASN A 405 11.61 -21.27 -22.67
N TRP A 406 12.33 -20.15 -22.52
CA TRP A 406 12.05 -19.06 -21.57
C TRP A 406 10.63 -18.49 -21.60
N ALA A 407 9.89 -18.67 -22.71
CA ALA A 407 8.49 -18.25 -22.83
C ALA A 407 7.50 -19.17 -22.10
N ASN A 408 7.92 -20.39 -21.74
CA ASN A 408 7.07 -21.34 -21.05
C ASN A 408 6.84 -20.91 -19.59
N PRO A 409 5.58 -20.86 -19.12
CA PRO A 409 5.31 -20.61 -17.72
C PRO A 409 5.70 -21.84 -16.88
N SER A 410 6.33 -21.59 -15.73
CA SER A 410 6.61 -22.60 -14.70
C SER A 410 5.42 -22.77 -13.74
N SER A 411 5.20 -23.99 -13.24
CA SER A 411 4.24 -24.29 -12.18
C SER A 411 4.67 -25.52 -11.39
N GLY A 412 4.42 -25.56 -10.09
CA GLY A 412 4.79 -26.70 -9.24
C GLY A 412 4.51 -26.49 -7.76
N SER A 413 4.76 -27.53 -6.97
CA SER A 413 4.63 -27.47 -5.51
C SER A 413 5.66 -26.53 -4.92
N MET A 414 5.22 -25.62 -4.04
CA MET A 414 6.10 -24.75 -3.28
C MET A 414 6.95 -25.54 -2.27
N ILE A 415 8.12 -24.99 -1.94
CA ILE A 415 9.07 -25.59 -1.01
C ILE A 415 8.73 -25.13 0.41
N GLU A 416 8.54 -26.06 1.33
CA GLU A 416 8.50 -25.78 2.76
C GLU A 416 9.94 -25.66 3.28
N ARG A 417 10.27 -24.55 3.95
CA ARG A 417 11.62 -24.23 4.43
C ARG A 417 11.70 -24.13 5.95
#